data_AF-A0A959TEA2-F1
#
_entry.id   AF-A0A959TEA2-F1
#
_cell.length_a   1.000
_cell.length_b   1.000
_cell.length_c   1.000
_cell.angle_alpha   90.00
_cell.angle_beta   90.00
_cell.angle_gamma   90.00
#
_symmetry.space_group_name_H-M   'P 1'
#
loop_
_entity.id
_entity.type
_entity.pdbx_description
1 polymer ?
#
loop_
_entity_poly.entity_id
_entity_poly.type
_entity_poly.pdbx_seq_one_letter_code
_entity_poly.pdbx_strand_id
1 'polypeptide(L)'
;MIRALQLLFLIALASHGRAQQLVPFSMPDGRFVAWDQGRFEVLAEQAPRAIYPGAGPVVFLDHQEGLMAVEDELRKVRSLQRPPVDTVLRSGRLVAWRSGDSLKVHAGGRVHVLAGQAGRFTVGDSLVVFHDKADAQLKVWWRGGVQVVAEVGREAGGPQWVNGSNTLLFHDRSAGRLVLFHRGGLHLLCDDCPNARVAAGGDLVAYVDGQ
;
A
#
# COMPACT_ATOMS: atom_id res chain seq x y z
N MET A 1 14.88 -47.66 0.05
CA MET A 1 15.07 -46.24 0.43
C MET A 1 15.00 -45.26 -0.75
N ILE A 2 15.69 -45.49 -1.88
CA ILE A 2 15.76 -44.55 -3.01
C ILE A 2 14.39 -44.19 -3.63
N ARG A 3 13.47 -45.17 -3.76
CA ARG A 3 12.11 -44.93 -4.30
C ARG A 3 11.22 -44.05 -3.41
N ALA A 4 11.41 -44.10 -2.09
CA ALA A 4 10.66 -43.25 -1.16
C ALA A 4 11.13 -41.78 -1.21
N LEU A 5 12.43 -41.57 -1.43
CA LEU A 5 13.03 -40.24 -1.60
C LEU A 5 12.58 -39.57 -2.91
N GLN A 6 12.46 -40.34 -4.00
CA GLN A 6 11.95 -39.86 -5.29
C GLN A 6 10.47 -39.45 -5.22
N LEU A 7 9.65 -40.20 -4.47
CA LEU A 7 8.23 -39.86 -4.27
C LEU A 7 8.07 -38.59 -3.44
N LEU A 8 8.88 -38.41 -2.39
CA LEU A 8 8.89 -37.18 -1.58
C LEU A 8 9.29 -35.94 -2.39
N PHE A 9 10.27 -36.10 -3.31
CA PHE A 9 10.72 -35.02 -4.18
C PHE A 9 9.65 -34.59 -5.19
N LEU A 10 8.88 -35.53 -5.75
CA LEU A 10 7.77 -35.23 -6.66
C LEU A 10 6.58 -34.55 -5.95
N ILE A 11 6.27 -34.93 -4.71
CA ILE A 11 5.23 -34.27 -3.90
C ILE A 11 5.68 -32.84 -3.53
N ALA A 12 6.97 -32.64 -3.24
CA ALA A 12 7.53 -31.32 -2.98
C ALA A 12 7.56 -30.41 -4.22
N LEU A 13 7.65 -30.96 -5.44
CA LEU A 13 7.52 -30.19 -6.69
C LEU A 13 6.07 -29.84 -7.01
N ALA A 14 5.10 -30.71 -6.68
CA ALA A 14 3.68 -30.47 -6.94
C ALA A 14 3.05 -29.40 -6.03
N SER A 15 3.66 -29.08 -4.88
CA SER A 15 3.16 -28.06 -3.95
C SER A 15 3.44 -26.61 -4.37
N HIS A 16 4.21 -26.37 -5.44
CA HIS A 16 4.65 -25.02 -5.84
C HIS A 16 3.77 -24.34 -6.90
N GLY A 17 2.58 -24.88 -7.20
CA GLY A 17 1.73 -24.42 -8.29
C GLY A 17 0.46 -23.68 -7.87
N ARG A 18 0.52 -22.69 -6.97
CA ARG A 18 -0.61 -21.77 -6.72
C ARG A 18 -0.21 -20.31 -6.96
N ALA A 19 0.02 -20.00 -8.23
CA ALA A 19 0.39 -18.67 -8.71
C ALA A 19 -0.67 -18.02 -9.62
N GLN A 20 -1.87 -18.61 -9.75
CA GLN A 20 -2.95 -17.92 -10.47
C GLN A 20 -3.46 -16.77 -9.59
N GLN A 21 -2.99 -15.57 -9.89
CA GLN A 21 -3.53 -14.33 -9.36
C GLN A 21 -4.94 -14.14 -9.92
N LEU A 22 -5.88 -13.71 -9.07
CA LEU A 22 -7.23 -13.39 -9.49
C LEU A 22 -7.16 -12.26 -10.53
N VAL A 23 -7.65 -12.50 -11.75
CA VAL A 23 -7.69 -11.49 -12.82
C VAL A 23 -9.12 -10.98 -12.96
N PRO A 24 -9.45 -9.79 -12.42
CA PRO A 24 -10.78 -9.24 -12.49
C PRO A 24 -11.03 -8.51 -13.81
N PHE A 25 -12.26 -8.60 -14.33
CA PHE A 25 -12.70 -7.81 -15.46
C PHE A 25 -14.23 -7.73 -15.52
N SER A 26 -14.76 -6.79 -16.30
CA SER A 26 -16.20 -6.64 -16.51
C SER A 26 -16.63 -7.37 -17.79
N MET A 27 -17.70 -8.13 -17.70
CA MET A 27 -18.32 -8.81 -18.84
C MET A 27 -19.18 -7.83 -19.67
N PRO A 28 -19.50 -8.16 -20.94
CA PRO A 28 -20.37 -7.32 -21.77
C PRO A 28 -21.78 -7.11 -21.21
N ASP A 29 -22.26 -8.05 -20.39
CA ASP A 29 -23.55 -7.97 -19.69
C ASP A 29 -23.51 -7.08 -18.43
N GLY A 30 -22.35 -6.47 -18.13
CA GLY A 30 -22.16 -5.56 -17.01
C GLY A 30 -21.78 -6.24 -15.69
N ARG A 31 -21.72 -7.57 -15.62
CA ARG A 31 -21.28 -8.26 -14.40
C ARG A 31 -19.78 -8.14 -14.20
N PHE A 32 -19.36 -8.03 -12.95
CA PHE A 32 -17.96 -8.05 -12.58
C PHE A 32 -17.55 -9.46 -12.19
N VAL A 33 -16.57 -10.01 -12.89
CA VAL A 33 -16.14 -11.39 -12.71
C VAL A 33 -14.64 -11.47 -12.51
N ALA A 34 -14.19 -12.62 -12.02
CA ALA A 34 -12.80 -13.01 -12.02
C ALA A 34 -12.61 -14.37 -12.67
N TRP A 35 -11.50 -14.52 -13.41
CA TRP A 35 -11.06 -15.83 -13.85
C TRP A 35 -10.23 -16.50 -12.75
N ASP A 36 -10.64 -17.69 -12.34
CA ASP A 36 -9.95 -18.51 -11.35
C ASP A 36 -10.10 -19.99 -11.72
N GLN A 37 -8.99 -20.74 -11.78
CA GLN A 37 -9.00 -22.20 -11.96
C GLN A 37 -9.86 -22.70 -13.13
N GLY A 38 -9.87 -21.97 -14.27
CA GLY A 38 -10.60 -22.41 -15.46
C GLY A 38 -12.08 -22.02 -15.50
N ARG A 39 -12.56 -21.22 -14.54
CA ARG A 39 -13.95 -20.75 -14.49
C ARG A 39 -14.03 -19.25 -14.18
N PHE A 40 -15.16 -18.66 -14.57
CA PHE A 40 -15.51 -17.30 -14.19
C PHE A 40 -16.34 -17.32 -12.91
N GLU A 41 -15.87 -16.60 -11.89
CA GLU A 41 -16.56 -16.36 -10.63
C GLU A 41 -17.16 -14.96 -10.65
N VAL A 42 -18.46 -14.84 -10.34
CA VAL A 42 -19.12 -13.52 -10.25
C VAL A 42 -18.73 -12.87 -8.93
N LEU A 43 -18.06 -11.71 -9.02
CA LEU A 43 -17.67 -10.90 -7.87
C LEU A 43 -18.72 -9.83 -7.55
N ALA A 44 -19.40 -9.29 -8.56
CA ALA A 44 -20.53 -8.39 -8.35
C ALA A 44 -21.47 -8.45 -9.57
N GLU A 45 -22.76 -8.24 -9.30
CA GLU A 45 -23.80 -8.20 -10.36
C GLU A 45 -23.70 -6.96 -11.25
N GLN A 46 -22.94 -5.95 -10.82
CA GLN A 46 -22.73 -4.70 -11.55
C GLN A 46 -21.24 -4.38 -11.63
N ALA A 47 -20.84 -3.75 -12.73
CA ALA A 47 -19.47 -3.35 -12.96
C ALA A 47 -19.01 -2.35 -11.89
N PRO A 48 -17.78 -2.50 -11.37
CA PRO A 48 -17.24 -1.57 -10.40
C PRO A 48 -17.03 -0.19 -11.04
N ARG A 49 -17.15 0.86 -10.23
CA ARG A 49 -16.84 2.22 -10.68
C ARG A 49 -15.34 2.44 -10.88
N ALA A 50 -14.53 1.74 -10.08
CA ALA A 50 -13.08 1.75 -10.20
C ALA A 50 -12.50 0.42 -9.71
N ILE A 51 -11.41 -0.01 -10.34
CA ILE A 51 -10.63 -1.18 -9.91
C ILE A 51 -9.23 -0.69 -9.57
N TYR A 52 -8.69 -1.14 -8.45
CA TYR A 52 -7.33 -0.84 -8.02
C TYR A 52 -6.49 -2.11 -8.19
N PRO A 53 -5.82 -2.29 -9.34
CA PRO A 53 -5.02 -3.48 -9.59
C PRO A 53 -3.76 -3.51 -8.69
N GLY A 54 -3.27 -4.70 -8.41
CA GLY A 54 -2.03 -4.91 -7.67
C GLY A 54 -1.90 -6.37 -7.25
N ALA A 55 -0.80 -6.72 -6.57
CA ALA A 55 -0.60 -8.06 -6.05
C ALA A 55 -1.59 -8.36 -4.91
N GLY A 56 -2.06 -9.61 -4.81
CA GLY A 56 -2.98 -10.04 -3.74
C GLY A 56 -4.44 -9.66 -4.00
N PRO A 57 -5.20 -9.22 -2.98
CA PRO A 57 -6.65 -9.12 -3.07
C PRO A 57 -7.09 -8.17 -4.18
N VAL A 58 -8.17 -8.52 -4.89
CA VAL A 58 -8.78 -7.57 -5.83
C VAL A 58 -9.53 -6.52 -5.03
N VAL A 59 -9.21 -5.24 -5.25
CA VAL A 59 -9.84 -4.11 -4.57
C VAL A 59 -10.54 -3.24 -5.59
N PHE A 60 -11.78 -2.85 -5.31
CA PHE A 60 -12.61 -2.07 -6.22
C PHE A 60 -13.61 -1.20 -5.46
N LEU A 61 -14.09 -0.14 -6.12
CA LEU A 61 -15.29 0.59 -5.71
C LEU A 61 -16.50 -0.04 -6.37
N ASP A 62 -17.47 -0.46 -5.58
CA ASP A 62 -18.75 -0.96 -6.10
C ASP A 62 -19.61 0.18 -6.69
N HIS A 63 -20.78 -0.17 -7.22
CA HIS A 63 -21.70 0.80 -7.80
C HIS A 63 -22.25 1.81 -6.77
N GLN A 64 -22.26 1.43 -5.48
CA GLN A 64 -22.69 2.28 -4.37
C GLN A 64 -21.55 3.12 -3.78
N GLU A 65 -20.37 3.13 -4.41
CA GLU A 65 -19.15 3.82 -3.95
C GLU A 65 -18.53 3.23 -2.66
N GLY A 66 -18.89 2.00 -2.30
CA GLY A 66 -18.26 1.25 -1.23
C GLY A 66 -16.92 0.65 -1.67
N LEU A 67 -15.91 0.70 -0.81
CA LEU A 67 -14.64 0.03 -1.05
C LEU A 67 -14.75 -1.44 -0.66
N MET A 68 -14.56 -2.31 -1.65
CA MET A 68 -14.69 -3.75 -1.53
C MET A 68 -13.35 -4.43 -1.79
N ALA A 69 -13.17 -5.61 -1.19
CA ALA A 69 -12.02 -6.47 -1.44
C ALA A 69 -12.43 -7.93 -1.59
N VAL A 70 -11.73 -8.65 -2.45
CA VAL A 70 -11.83 -10.10 -2.62
C VAL A 70 -10.47 -10.69 -2.32
N GLU A 71 -10.37 -11.41 -1.21
CA GLU A 71 -9.14 -12.10 -0.80
C GLU A 71 -8.95 -13.40 -1.59
N ASP A 72 -7.71 -13.70 -1.97
CA ASP A 72 -7.36 -14.89 -2.77
C ASP A 72 -7.81 -16.20 -2.08
N GLU A 73 -7.74 -16.25 -0.75
CA GLU A 73 -8.04 -17.45 0.04
C GLU A 73 -9.53 -17.61 0.33
N LEU A 74 -10.20 -16.52 0.72
CA LEU A 74 -11.59 -16.55 1.18
C LEU A 74 -12.58 -16.49 0.02
N ARG A 75 -12.16 -15.96 -1.15
CA ARG A 75 -12.96 -15.86 -2.39
C ARG A 75 -14.35 -15.26 -2.18
N LYS A 76 -14.46 -14.42 -1.14
CA LYS A 76 -15.68 -13.73 -0.76
C LYS A 76 -15.42 -12.24 -0.82
N VAL A 77 -16.38 -11.55 -1.42
CA VAL A 77 -16.41 -10.09 -1.47
C VAL A 77 -16.68 -9.58 -0.06
N ARG A 78 -15.78 -8.75 0.44
CA ARG A 78 -15.86 -8.12 1.76
C ARG A 78 -15.90 -6.61 1.59
N SER A 79 -16.78 -5.95 2.34
CA SER A 79 -16.74 -4.50 2.47
C SER A 79 -15.58 -4.10 3.38
N LEU A 80 -14.65 -3.30 2.85
CA LEU A 80 -13.60 -2.64 3.62
C LEU A 80 -14.08 -1.31 4.21
N GLN A 81 -14.89 -0.58 3.45
CA GLN A 81 -15.41 0.74 3.82
C GLN A 81 -16.73 0.98 3.11
N ARG A 82 -17.75 1.40 3.87
CA ARG A 82 -18.98 1.96 3.29
C ARG A 82 -18.74 3.42 2.87
N PRO A 83 -19.47 3.96 1.89
CA PRO A 83 -19.32 5.36 1.49
C PRO A 83 -19.39 6.34 2.68
N PRO A 84 -18.66 7.47 2.63
CA PRO A 84 -17.84 7.95 1.50
C PRO A 84 -16.43 7.36 1.48
N VAL A 85 -15.82 7.30 0.29
CA VAL A 85 -14.40 6.97 0.05
C VAL A 85 -13.81 8.06 -0.85
N ASP A 86 -12.90 8.87 -0.32
CA ASP A 86 -12.45 10.08 -1.03
C ASP A 86 -11.25 9.83 -1.92
N THR A 87 -10.33 8.98 -1.47
CA THR A 87 -9.07 8.72 -2.18
C THR A 87 -8.60 7.33 -1.82
N VAL A 88 -8.21 6.54 -2.81
CA VAL A 88 -7.67 5.20 -2.64
C VAL A 88 -6.34 5.15 -3.38
N LEU A 89 -5.28 4.74 -2.69
CA LEU A 89 -3.97 4.48 -3.27
C LEU A 89 -3.57 3.03 -2.99
N ARG A 90 -2.92 2.42 -3.96
CA ARG A 90 -2.48 1.03 -3.90
C ARG A 90 -1.08 0.88 -4.48
N SER A 91 -0.26 0.05 -3.84
CA SER A 91 1.02 -0.45 -4.35
C SER A 91 1.24 -1.86 -3.83
N GLY A 92 1.53 -2.79 -4.74
CA GLY A 92 1.62 -4.21 -4.41
C GLY A 92 0.35 -4.73 -3.71
N ARG A 93 0.54 -5.27 -2.49
CA ARG A 93 -0.53 -5.81 -1.62
C ARG A 93 -1.13 -4.78 -0.67
N LEU A 94 -0.53 -3.59 -0.56
CA LEU A 94 -1.02 -2.55 0.35
C LEU A 94 -2.02 -1.65 -0.35
N VAL A 95 -3.14 -1.44 0.34
CA VAL A 95 -4.16 -0.47 -0.05
C VAL A 95 -4.39 0.46 1.11
N ALA A 96 -4.28 1.76 0.88
CA ALA A 96 -4.66 2.78 1.84
C ALA A 96 -5.69 3.71 1.23
N TRP A 97 -6.62 4.19 2.05
CA TRP A 97 -7.66 5.10 1.60
C TRP A 97 -8.02 6.10 2.68
N ARG A 98 -8.57 7.21 2.21
CA ARG A 98 -9.16 8.24 3.04
C ARG A 98 -10.69 8.19 2.96
N SER A 99 -11.33 8.37 4.11
CA SER A 99 -12.77 8.53 4.27
C SER A 99 -13.01 9.63 5.29
N GLY A 100 -13.46 10.80 4.83
CA GLY A 100 -13.41 12.04 5.59
C GLY A 100 -11.97 12.40 5.94
N ASP A 101 -11.71 12.68 7.22
CA ASP A 101 -10.37 12.97 7.73
C ASP A 101 -9.57 11.70 8.11
N SER A 102 -10.21 10.53 8.12
CA SER A 102 -9.58 9.30 8.56
C SER A 102 -8.81 8.62 7.43
N LEU A 103 -7.53 8.33 7.67
CA LEU A 103 -6.70 7.46 6.82
C LEU A 103 -6.70 6.04 7.37
N LYS A 104 -6.92 5.07 6.48
CA LYS A 104 -6.96 3.65 6.80
C LYS A 104 -6.06 2.88 5.85
N VAL A 105 -5.57 1.73 6.30
CA VAL A 105 -4.82 0.77 5.47
C VAL A 105 -5.42 -0.62 5.63
N HIS A 106 -5.49 -1.37 4.54
CA HIS A 106 -5.81 -2.77 4.54
C HIS A 106 -4.52 -3.57 4.36
N ALA A 107 -4.16 -4.33 5.40
CA ALA A 107 -2.96 -5.15 5.44
C ALA A 107 -3.23 -6.43 6.22
N GLY A 108 -2.75 -7.57 5.69
CA GLY A 108 -2.92 -8.87 6.36
C GLY A 108 -4.38 -9.25 6.62
N GLY A 109 -5.30 -8.89 5.72
CA GLY A 109 -6.74 -9.18 5.86
C GLY A 109 -7.48 -8.33 6.90
N ARG A 110 -6.83 -7.29 7.44
CA ARG A 110 -7.39 -6.39 8.46
C ARG A 110 -7.29 -4.94 8.02
N VAL A 111 -8.27 -4.16 8.45
CA VAL A 111 -8.28 -2.71 8.29
C VAL A 111 -7.72 -2.07 9.55
N HIS A 112 -6.73 -1.22 9.39
CA HIS A 112 -6.11 -0.42 10.44
C HIS A 112 -6.41 1.05 10.20
N VAL A 113 -6.85 1.78 11.23
CA VAL A 113 -6.91 3.24 11.18
C VAL A 113 -5.53 3.78 11.49
N LEU A 114 -4.97 4.57 10.57
CA LEU A 114 -3.63 5.15 10.69
C LEU A 114 -3.64 6.54 11.33
N ALA A 115 -4.62 7.36 10.96
CA ALA A 115 -4.81 8.70 11.51
C ALA A 115 -6.28 9.09 11.47
N GLY A 116 -6.70 9.91 12.45
CA GLY A 116 -8.03 10.53 12.49
C GLY A 116 -8.10 11.85 11.71
N GLN A 117 -6.96 12.50 11.50
CA GLN A 117 -6.83 13.74 10.72
C GLN A 117 -5.63 13.65 9.77
N ALA A 118 -5.81 12.91 8.68
CA ALA A 118 -4.76 12.75 7.69
C ALA A 118 -4.69 13.92 6.71
N GLY A 119 -3.48 14.40 6.47
CA GLY A 119 -3.15 15.22 5.33
C GLY A 119 -2.88 14.39 4.09
N ARG A 120 -1.81 14.74 3.36
CA ARG A 120 -1.35 13.97 2.22
C ARG A 120 -0.81 12.61 2.70
N PHE A 121 -1.02 11.58 1.90
CA PHE A 121 -0.45 10.25 2.09
C PHE A 121 0.03 9.65 0.77
N THR A 122 0.96 8.72 0.85
CA THR A 122 1.44 7.91 -0.27
C THR A 122 1.56 6.44 0.16
N VAL A 123 1.49 5.53 -0.82
CA VAL A 123 1.57 4.08 -0.59
C VAL A 123 2.74 3.53 -1.42
N GLY A 124 3.63 2.79 -0.75
CA GLY A 124 4.62 1.91 -1.37
C GLY A 124 4.22 0.45 -1.15
N ASP A 125 5.01 -0.49 -1.69
CA ASP A 125 4.72 -1.93 -1.60
C ASP A 125 4.72 -2.45 -0.16
N SER A 126 5.51 -1.84 0.74
CA SER A 126 5.59 -2.26 2.16
C SER A 126 5.30 -1.16 3.19
N LEU A 127 5.01 0.06 2.75
CA LEU A 127 4.80 1.19 3.66
C LEU A 127 3.69 2.14 3.21
N VAL A 128 3.12 2.86 4.19
CA VAL A 128 2.23 4.00 3.94
C VAL A 128 2.82 5.20 4.65
N VAL A 129 3.11 6.27 3.92
CA VAL A 129 3.63 7.53 4.48
C VAL A 129 2.48 8.50 4.56
N PHE A 130 2.33 9.19 5.69
CA PHE A 130 1.23 10.12 5.86
C PHE A 130 1.58 11.26 6.82
N HIS A 131 1.02 12.42 6.53
CA HIS A 131 1.01 13.55 7.46
C HIS A 131 -0.17 13.40 8.41
N ASP A 132 0.09 13.21 9.69
CA ASP A 132 -0.91 13.31 10.75
C ASP A 132 -1.03 14.77 11.20
N LYS A 133 -2.12 15.42 10.83
CA LYS A 133 -2.34 16.85 11.12
C LYS A 133 -2.69 17.10 12.59
N ALA A 134 -3.26 16.11 13.28
CA ALA A 134 -3.63 16.28 14.68
C ALA A 134 -2.37 16.44 15.55
N ASP A 135 -1.38 15.60 15.29
CA ASP A 135 -0.11 15.60 16.02
C ASP A 135 0.97 16.47 15.35
N ALA A 136 0.69 17.02 14.16
CA ALA A 136 1.66 17.72 13.32
C ALA A 136 2.92 16.87 13.04
N GLN A 137 2.73 15.61 12.64
CA GLN A 137 3.80 14.63 12.48
C GLN A 137 3.79 13.97 11.10
N LEU A 138 4.97 13.72 10.55
CA LEU A 138 5.15 12.79 9.44
C LEU A 138 5.32 11.38 10.03
N LYS A 139 4.44 10.48 9.63
CA LYS A 139 4.40 9.11 10.13
C LYS A 139 4.52 8.11 8.98
N VAL A 140 5.05 6.93 9.30
CA VAL A 140 5.14 5.78 8.41
C VAL A 140 4.46 4.60 9.07
N TRP A 141 3.50 4.00 8.38
CA TRP A 141 3.05 2.65 8.71
C TRP A 141 3.96 1.65 7.99
N TRP A 142 4.56 0.72 8.73
CA TRP A 142 5.42 -0.34 8.21
C TRP A 142 5.30 -1.60 9.08
N ARG A 143 5.14 -2.76 8.45
CA ARG A 143 4.99 -4.09 9.12
C ARG A 143 3.98 -4.09 10.29
N GLY A 144 2.86 -3.38 10.14
CA GLY A 144 1.79 -3.37 11.15
C GLY A 144 1.93 -2.31 12.24
N GLY A 145 3.07 -1.62 12.33
CA GLY A 145 3.30 -0.54 13.28
C GLY A 145 3.30 0.84 12.61
N VAL A 146 2.94 1.87 13.37
CA VAL A 146 3.11 3.27 12.98
C VAL A 146 4.33 3.84 13.71
N GLN A 147 5.22 4.47 12.96
CA GLN A 147 6.41 5.15 13.48
C GLN A 147 6.38 6.62 13.09
N VAL A 148 6.68 7.50 14.04
CA VAL A 148 6.93 8.93 13.77
C VAL A 148 8.33 9.04 13.17
N VAL A 149 8.44 9.72 12.03
CA VAL A 149 9.74 9.92 11.34
C VAL A 149 10.20 11.36 11.36
N ALA A 150 9.28 12.33 11.50
CA ALA A 150 9.62 13.74 11.72
C ALA A 150 8.45 14.50 12.33
N GLU A 151 8.78 15.58 13.03
CA GLU A 151 7.83 16.64 13.37
C GLU A 151 7.65 17.58 12.18
N VAL A 152 6.42 18.07 11.98
CA VAL A 152 6.06 18.96 10.88
C VAL A 152 5.78 20.34 11.48
N GLY A 153 6.72 21.27 11.29
CA GLY A 153 6.53 22.63 11.75
C GLY A 153 5.23 23.25 11.20
N ARG A 154 4.43 23.87 12.07
CA ARG A 154 3.12 24.47 11.72
C ARG A 154 3.20 25.57 10.66
N GLU A 155 4.36 26.22 10.53
CA GLU A 155 4.66 27.31 9.58
C GLU A 155 5.27 26.80 8.26
N ALA A 156 5.76 25.56 8.22
CA ALA A 156 6.30 24.96 7.00
C ALA A 156 5.13 24.49 6.12
N GLY A 157 5.20 24.70 4.80
CA GLY A 157 4.17 24.31 3.81
C GLY A 157 3.89 22.80 3.67
N GLY A 158 3.72 22.09 4.79
CA GLY A 158 3.57 20.65 4.91
C GLY A 158 4.90 19.89 4.84
N PRO A 159 4.89 18.59 5.20
CA PRO A 159 6.07 17.74 5.03
C PRO A 159 6.32 17.48 3.55
N GLN A 160 7.58 17.43 3.16
CA GLN A 160 8.00 17.05 1.81
C GLN A 160 8.72 15.71 1.85
N TRP A 161 8.25 14.79 1.00
CA TRP A 161 8.82 13.46 0.91
C TRP A 161 8.65 12.86 -0.48
N VAL A 162 9.48 11.83 -0.74
CA VAL A 162 9.39 10.95 -1.89
C VAL A 162 9.53 9.52 -1.38
N ASN A 163 8.62 8.62 -1.75
CA ASN A 163 8.70 7.21 -1.38
C ASN A 163 8.99 6.33 -2.60
N GLY A 164 9.80 5.30 -2.38
CA GLY A 164 9.89 4.14 -3.27
C GLY A 164 8.87 3.07 -2.88
N SER A 165 9.12 1.84 -3.32
CA SER A 165 8.35 0.66 -2.89
C SER A 165 8.54 0.39 -1.39
N ASN A 166 9.77 0.52 -0.88
CA ASN A 166 10.13 0.13 0.50
C ASN A 166 11.00 1.17 1.23
N THR A 167 11.19 2.34 0.62
CA THR A 167 12.02 3.44 1.12
C THR A 167 11.21 4.71 1.19
N LEU A 168 11.61 5.61 2.08
CA LEU A 168 11.08 6.97 2.16
C LEU A 168 12.25 7.93 2.33
N LEU A 169 12.34 8.94 1.46
CA LEU A 169 13.20 10.11 1.63
C LEU A 169 12.35 11.29 2.06
N PHE A 170 12.77 12.00 3.09
CA PHE A 170 12.09 13.22 3.52
C PHE A 170 13.10 14.26 4.01
N HIS A 171 12.72 15.52 3.85
CA HIS A 171 13.46 16.63 4.42
C HIS A 171 12.92 16.94 5.82
N ASP A 172 13.74 16.70 6.83
CA ASP A 172 13.49 17.23 8.16
C ASP A 172 13.93 18.69 8.18
N ARG A 173 12.98 19.58 7.86
CA ARG A 173 13.21 21.02 7.83
C ARG A 173 13.52 21.61 9.19
N SER A 174 13.11 20.96 10.27
CA SER A 174 13.39 21.45 11.64
C SER A 174 14.88 21.34 11.96
N ALA A 175 15.55 20.32 11.41
CA ALA A 175 16.95 20.03 11.62
C ALA A 175 17.85 20.34 10.40
N GLY A 176 17.29 20.73 9.26
CA GLY A 176 18.03 20.96 8.01
C GLY A 176 18.58 19.67 7.37
N ARG A 177 17.94 18.52 7.63
CA ARG A 177 18.47 17.18 7.31
C ARG A 177 17.72 16.51 6.18
N LEU A 178 18.46 15.73 5.38
CA LEU A 178 17.87 14.72 4.49
C LEU A 178 17.96 13.35 5.14
N VAL A 179 16.81 12.71 5.36
CA VAL A 179 16.71 11.43 6.07
C VAL A 179 16.05 10.37 5.18
N LEU A 180 16.61 9.17 5.23
CA LEU A 180 16.07 7.95 4.65
C LEU A 180 15.44 7.09 5.74
N PHE A 181 14.19 6.70 5.55
CA PHE A 181 13.60 5.55 6.22
C PHE A 181 13.76 4.31 5.33
N HIS A 182 14.38 3.25 5.87
CA HIS A 182 14.52 1.96 5.20
C HIS A 182 14.39 0.82 6.20
N ARG A 183 13.48 -0.13 5.93
CA ARG A 183 13.29 -1.34 6.75
C ARG A 183 13.14 -1.09 8.26
N GLY A 184 12.48 -0.01 8.65
CA GLY A 184 12.27 0.37 10.06
C GLY A 184 13.38 1.26 10.65
N GLY A 185 14.51 1.40 9.96
CA GLY A 185 15.61 2.27 10.36
C GLY A 185 15.51 3.67 9.76
N LEU A 186 15.96 4.67 10.50
CA LEU A 186 16.21 6.03 10.00
C LEU A 186 17.71 6.22 9.80
N HIS A 187 18.08 6.73 8.62
CA HIS A 187 19.45 6.97 8.21
C HIS A 187 19.60 8.43 7.78
N LEU A 188 20.48 9.17 8.45
CA LEU A 188 20.88 10.50 8.00
C LEU A 188 21.72 10.33 6.73
N LEU A 189 21.24 10.88 5.60
CA LEU A 189 22.00 10.86 4.35
C LEU A 189 22.89 12.09 4.23
N CYS A 190 22.40 13.22 4.72
CA CYS A 190 23.09 14.48 4.62
C CYS A 190 22.59 15.45 5.71
N ASP A 191 23.55 16.09 6.38
CA ASP A 191 23.33 17.14 7.37
C ASP A 191 23.55 18.50 6.70
N ASP A 192 22.70 19.48 7.02
CA ASP A 192 22.73 20.83 6.44
C ASP A 192 22.62 20.89 4.89
N CYS A 193 21.62 20.21 4.33
CA CYS A 193 21.30 20.26 2.90
C CYS A 193 19.83 20.58 2.64
N PRO A 194 19.40 21.84 2.89
CA PRO A 194 18.02 22.26 2.73
C PRO A 194 17.50 22.14 1.30
N ASN A 195 18.40 22.17 0.30
CA ASN A 195 18.07 22.17 -1.12
C ASN A 195 18.43 20.85 -1.82
N ALA A 196 18.62 19.75 -1.07
CA ALA A 196 18.92 18.47 -1.69
C ALA A 196 17.79 18.05 -2.66
N ARG A 197 18.18 17.54 -3.82
CA ARG A 197 17.23 16.96 -4.79
C ARG A 197 17.21 15.46 -4.60
N VAL A 198 16.02 14.88 -4.57
CA VAL A 198 15.82 13.48 -4.19
C VAL A 198 14.95 12.74 -5.20
N ALA A 199 15.24 11.45 -5.38
CA ALA A 199 14.42 10.51 -6.12
C ALA A 199 14.42 9.15 -5.40
N ALA A 200 13.29 8.45 -5.44
CA ALA A 200 13.16 7.11 -4.92
C ALA A 200 12.37 6.23 -5.90
N GLY A 201 12.74 4.96 -6.00
CA GLY A 201 12.07 3.98 -6.86
C GLY A 201 12.46 2.57 -6.48
N GLY A 202 11.49 1.66 -6.39
CA GLY A 202 11.74 0.32 -5.88
C GLY A 202 12.33 0.36 -4.46
N ASP A 203 13.48 -0.29 -4.27
CA ASP A 203 14.25 -0.26 -3.02
C ASP A 203 15.52 0.63 -3.13
N LEU A 204 15.56 1.53 -4.11
CA LEU A 204 16.69 2.42 -4.40
C LEU A 204 16.33 3.89 -4.17
N VAL A 205 17.33 4.66 -3.73
CA VAL A 205 17.26 6.09 -3.50
C VAL A 205 18.45 6.78 -4.15
N ALA A 206 18.22 7.97 -4.70
CA ALA A 206 19.25 8.85 -5.23
C ALA A 206 19.05 10.25 -4.66
N TYR A 207 20.15 10.92 -4.32
CA TYR A 207 20.13 12.31 -3.93
C TYR A 207 21.37 13.04 -4.44
N VAL A 208 21.24 14.36 -4.58
CA VAL A 208 22.36 15.28 -4.81
C VAL A 208 22.27 16.35 -3.73
N ASP A 209 23.30 16.46 -2.91
CA ASP A 209 23.48 17.57 -2.00
C ASP A 209 23.81 18.81 -2.83
N GLY A 210 23.08 19.90 -2.59
CA GLY A 210 23.16 21.11 -3.42
C GLY A 210 24.39 21.98 -3.11
N GLN A 211 25.51 21.40 -2.68
CA GLN A 211 26.74 22.12 -2.37
C GLN A 211 27.60 22.35 -3.61
#